data_AF-A0A6F9CXG2-F1
#
_entry.id   AF-A0A6F9CXG2-F1
#
_cell.length_a   1.000
_cell.length_b   1.000
_cell.length_c   1.000
_cell.angle_alpha   90.00
_cell.angle_beta   90.00
_cell.angle_gamma   90.00
#
_symmetry.space_group_name_H-M   'P 1'
#
loop_
_entity.id
_entity.type
_entity.pdbx_description
1 polymer ?
#
loop_
_entity_poly.entity_id
_entity_poly.type
_entity_poly.pdbx_seq_one_letter_code
_entity_poly.pdbx_strand_id
1 'polypeptide(L)'
;MEGIGGGNVQKVTPLARELTRIFNSYNKHSIQLKNNLKETNAFFREIKQNYSNACASAASSEAGQLSCISFPRHEEEFLHSSVGSTPYVLVLGQDCAARYQLLNCLLGERLLPLGPVAGEACDGVQGTACKRRKLCFTHGRQTRLSLALPGQYELVHQLAAHCGRWDTVPREDLEIQEE
;
A
#
# COMPACT_ATOMS: atom_id res chain seq x y z
N MET A 1 -28.75 35.64 -4.27
CA MET A 1 -27.38 36.15 -4.32
C MET A 1 -26.52 35.20 -3.50
N GLU A 2 -25.64 34.48 -4.22
CA GLU A 2 -24.31 33.97 -3.83
C GLU A 2 -24.22 33.17 -2.50
N GLY A 3 -23.87 31.87 -2.45
CA GLY A 3 -23.09 31.04 -3.36
C GLY A 3 -21.61 31.06 -2.96
N ILE A 4 -21.21 30.32 -1.92
CA ILE A 4 -19.78 30.04 -1.64
C ILE A 4 -19.62 28.56 -1.29
N GLY A 5 -19.59 27.74 -2.34
CA GLY A 5 -18.92 26.44 -2.30
C GLY A 5 -17.41 26.68 -2.33
N GLY A 6 -16.79 26.77 -1.15
CA GLY A 6 -15.34 26.84 -0.99
C GLY A 6 -14.72 25.46 -1.09
N GLY A 7 -14.81 24.82 -2.26
CA GLY A 7 -13.94 23.69 -2.57
C GLY A 7 -12.51 24.21 -2.64
N ASN A 8 -11.74 24.00 -1.57
CA ASN A 8 -10.34 24.39 -1.52
C ASN A 8 -9.61 23.58 -2.61
N VAL A 9 -9.39 24.20 -3.78
CA VAL A 9 -8.59 23.64 -4.87
C VAL A 9 -7.15 23.62 -4.35
N GLN A 10 -6.80 22.56 -3.62
CA GLN A 10 -5.45 22.35 -3.13
C GLN A 10 -4.52 22.27 -4.33
N LYS A 11 -3.57 23.19 -4.40
CA LYS A 11 -2.55 23.21 -5.44
C LYS A 11 -1.67 21.98 -5.25
N VAL A 12 -1.76 21.04 -6.18
CA VAL A 12 -0.91 19.84 -6.20
C VAL A 12 0.56 20.26 -6.09
N THR A 13 1.25 19.78 -5.05
CA THR A 13 2.65 20.14 -4.81
C THR A 13 3.54 19.56 -5.93
N PRO A 14 4.69 20.19 -6.25
CA PRO A 14 5.62 19.63 -7.25
C PRO A 14 6.03 18.19 -6.93
N LEU A 15 6.21 17.88 -5.65
CA LEU A 15 6.51 16.54 -5.15
C LEU A 15 5.33 15.57 -5.37
N ALA A 16 4.11 15.96 -5.04
CA ALA A 16 2.93 15.13 -5.29
C ALA A 16 2.76 14.82 -6.78
N ARG A 17 3.02 15.80 -7.66
CA ARG A 17 3.01 15.60 -9.12
C ARG A 17 4.09 14.63 -9.58
N GLU A 18 5.31 14.74 -9.04
CA GLU A 18 6.41 13.82 -9.34
C GLU A 18 6.08 12.39 -8.92
N LEU A 19 5.64 12.21 -7.67
CA LEU A 19 5.23 10.92 -7.14
C LEU A 19 4.09 10.30 -7.94
N THR A 20 3.10 11.11 -8.32
CA THR A 20 2.00 10.67 -9.19
C THR A 20 2.53 10.15 -10.52
N ARG A 21 3.48 10.85 -11.15
CA ARG A 21 4.10 10.41 -12.41
C ARG A 21 4.84 9.08 -12.24
N ILE A 22 5.64 8.96 -11.17
CA ILE A 22 6.42 7.75 -10.87
C ILE A 22 5.48 6.56 -10.62
N PHE A 23 4.46 6.71 -9.77
CA PHE A 23 3.51 5.64 -9.48
C PHE A 23 2.66 5.26 -10.69
N ASN A 24 2.26 6.22 -11.54
CA ASN A 24 1.57 5.91 -12.79
C ASN A 24 2.45 5.10 -13.74
N SER A 25 3.73 5.48 -13.86
CA SER A 25 4.70 4.70 -14.63
C SER A 25 4.87 3.29 -14.05
N TYR A 26 5.06 3.17 -12.74
CA TYR A 26 5.16 1.87 -12.05
C TYR A 26 3.92 1.00 -12.30
N ASN A 27 2.72 1.55 -12.12
CA ASN A 27 1.47 0.84 -12.30
C ASN A 27 1.31 0.32 -13.73
N LYS A 28 1.67 1.13 -14.74
CA LYS A 28 1.66 0.72 -16.14
C LYS A 28 2.54 -0.50 -16.37
N HIS A 29 3.79 -0.47 -15.91
CA HIS A 29 4.73 -1.59 -16.09
C HIS A 29 4.35 -2.81 -15.25
N SER A 30 3.82 -2.61 -14.04
CA SER A 30 3.32 -3.70 -13.19
C SER A 30 2.15 -4.44 -13.86
N ILE A 31 1.22 -3.73 -14.50
CA ILE A 31 0.12 -4.34 -15.27
C ILE A 31 0.68 -5.14 -16.45
N GLN A 32 1.64 -4.59 -17.20
CA GLN A 32 2.27 -5.30 -18.31
C GLN A 32 2.95 -6.59 -17.85
N LEU A 33 3.69 -6.54 -16.73
CA LEU A 33 4.37 -7.70 -16.17
C LEU A 33 3.39 -8.78 -15.69
N LYS A 34 2.26 -8.38 -15.08
CA LYS A 34 1.16 -9.29 -14.72
C LYS A 34 0.56 -9.98 -15.94
N ASN A 35 0.33 -9.25 -17.02
CA ASN A 35 -0.21 -9.80 -18.26
C ASN A 35 0.78 -10.77 -18.90
N ASN A 36 2.06 -10.40 -19.00
CA ASN A 36 3.11 -11.27 -19.54
C ASN A 36 3.18 -12.59 -18.76
N LEU A 37 3.21 -12.54 -17.42
CA LEU A 37 3.25 -13.76 -16.59
C LEU A 37 2.02 -14.63 -16.83
N LYS A 38 0.82 -14.02 -16.94
CA LYS A 38 -0.42 -14.74 -17.24
C LYS A 38 -0.37 -15.42 -18.61
N GLU A 39 0.08 -14.70 -19.63
CA GLU A 39 0.19 -15.20 -21.01
C GLU A 39 1.24 -16.31 -21.12
N THR A 40 2.42 -16.14 -20.51
CA THR A 40 3.46 -17.18 -20.45
C THR A 40 2.94 -18.46 -19.78
N ASN A 41 2.23 -18.32 -18.66
CA ASN A 41 1.62 -19.48 -17.99
C ASN A 41 0.52 -20.14 -18.82
N ALA A 42 -0.25 -19.37 -19.58
CA ALA A 42 -1.23 -19.91 -20.52
C ALA A 42 -0.54 -20.68 -21.67
N PHE A 43 0.53 -20.11 -22.22
CA PHE A 43 1.34 -20.73 -23.27
C PHE A 43 1.99 -22.05 -22.80
N PHE A 44 2.56 -22.08 -21.60
CA PHE A 44 3.09 -23.32 -21.01
C PHE A 44 2.02 -24.41 -20.87
N ARG A 45 0.80 -24.02 -20.48
CA ARG A 45 -0.33 -24.95 -20.38
C ARG A 45 -0.75 -25.47 -21.75
N GLU A 46 -0.81 -24.60 -22.75
CA GLU A 46 -1.18 -24.96 -24.12
C GLU A 46 -0.16 -25.96 -24.72
N ILE A 47 1.14 -25.71 -24.58
CA ILE A 47 2.17 -26.64 -25.06
C ILE A 47 2.03 -28.00 -24.37
N LYS A 48 1.86 -28.02 -23.04
CA LYS A 48 1.67 -29.27 -22.29
C LYS A 48 0.44 -30.04 -22.75
N GLN A 49 -0.67 -29.34 -23.03
CA GLN A 49 -1.89 -29.96 -23.54
C GLN A 49 -1.70 -30.51 -24.96
N ASN A 50 -1.11 -29.73 -25.87
CA ASN A 50 -0.87 -30.14 -27.24
C ASN A 50 0.07 -31.35 -27.33
N TYR A 51 1.13 -31.37 -26.51
CA TYR A 51 2.02 -32.51 -26.40
C TYR A 51 1.31 -33.75 -25.84
N SER A 52 0.52 -33.61 -24.77
CA SER A 52 -0.28 -34.71 -24.23
C SER A 52 -1.23 -35.30 -25.28
N ASN A 53 -1.87 -34.45 -26.09
CA ASN A 53 -2.77 -34.87 -27.16
C ASN A 53 -2.01 -35.56 -28.32
N ALA A 54 -0.81 -35.09 -28.66
CA ALA A 54 0.03 -35.67 -29.69
C ALA A 54 0.63 -37.02 -29.28
N CYS A 55 1.11 -37.16 -28.04
CA CYS A 55 1.67 -38.42 -27.51
C CYS A 55 0.62 -39.49 -27.22
N ALA A 56 -0.65 -39.13 -26.96
CA ALA A 56 -1.76 -40.09 -26.97
C ALA A 56 -1.94 -40.76 -28.35
N SER A 57 -1.37 -40.18 -29.41
CA SER A 57 -1.42 -40.67 -30.79
C SER A 57 -0.13 -41.35 -31.26
N ALA A 58 0.98 -41.23 -30.51
CA ALA A 58 2.28 -41.79 -30.87
C ALA A 58 3.05 -42.25 -29.61
N ALA A 59 3.18 -43.57 -29.45
CA ALA A 59 4.00 -44.16 -28.40
C ALA A 59 5.50 -43.92 -28.68
N SER A 60 6.15 -43.00 -27.97
CA SER A 60 7.51 -43.17 -27.41
C SER A 60 8.20 -41.88 -26.90
N SER A 61 8.82 -42.00 -25.73
CA SER A 61 10.19 -41.56 -25.37
C SER A 61 10.63 -40.09 -25.20
N GLU A 62 9.76 -39.10 -24.96
CA GLU A 62 10.22 -37.70 -24.75
C GLU A 62 9.73 -36.99 -23.46
N ALA A 63 9.39 -37.74 -22.41
CA ALA A 63 8.95 -37.17 -21.11
C ALA A 63 9.94 -36.19 -20.45
N GLY A 64 11.23 -36.24 -20.82
CA GLY A 64 12.26 -35.32 -20.31
C GLY A 64 12.19 -33.89 -20.89
N GLN A 65 11.67 -33.71 -22.11
CA GLN A 65 11.64 -32.42 -22.80
C GLN A 65 10.61 -31.44 -22.22
N LEU A 66 9.58 -31.92 -21.52
CA LEU A 66 8.56 -31.06 -20.91
C LEU A 66 9.00 -30.37 -19.61
N SER A 67 10.11 -30.83 -19.02
CA SER A 67 10.62 -30.29 -17.74
C SER A 67 11.07 -28.83 -17.85
N CYS A 68 11.39 -28.34 -19.04
CA CYS A 68 11.76 -26.95 -19.31
C CYS A 68 10.58 -26.03 -19.68
N ILE A 69 9.34 -26.54 -19.72
CA ILE A 69 8.13 -25.80 -20.13
C ILE A 69 7.34 -25.33 -18.89
N SER A 70 8.08 -24.88 -17.88
CA SER A 70 7.56 -24.23 -16.69
C SER A 70 8.71 -23.53 -15.98
N PHE A 71 8.38 -22.50 -15.20
CA PHE A 71 9.33 -21.94 -14.27
C PHE A 71 9.73 -22.98 -13.22
N PRO A 72 11.02 -23.05 -12.84
CA PRO A 72 11.42 -23.69 -11.59
C PRO A 72 10.64 -23.10 -10.41
N ARG A 73 10.27 -23.91 -9.42
CA ARG A 73 9.42 -23.47 -8.28
C ARG A 73 9.94 -22.21 -7.59
N HIS A 74 11.24 -22.13 -7.34
CA HIS A 74 11.85 -20.97 -6.68
C HIS A 74 11.76 -19.69 -7.52
N GLU A 75 11.82 -19.81 -8.86
CA GLU A 75 11.61 -18.68 -9.77
C GLU A 75 10.14 -18.28 -9.84
N GLU A 76 9.22 -19.25 -9.84
CA GLU A 76 7.78 -19.01 -9.82
C GLU A 76 7.35 -18.25 -8.55
N GLU A 77 7.85 -18.66 -7.37
CA GLU A 77 7.63 -17.96 -6.10
C GLU A 77 8.19 -16.53 -6.13
N PHE A 78 9.40 -16.36 -6.68
CA PHE A 78 10.03 -15.04 -6.83
C PHE A 78 9.24 -14.14 -7.80
N LEU A 79 8.78 -14.68 -8.93
CA LEU A 79 7.95 -13.96 -9.89
C LEU A 79 6.62 -13.55 -9.26
N HIS A 80 5.92 -14.45 -8.57
CA HIS A 80 4.65 -14.12 -7.93
C HIS A 80 4.80 -13.03 -6.86
N SER A 81 5.86 -13.09 -6.04
CA SER A 81 6.13 -12.05 -5.03
C SER A 81 6.50 -10.71 -5.66
N SER A 82 7.32 -10.71 -6.71
CA SER A 82 7.76 -9.48 -7.39
C SER A 82 6.62 -8.81 -8.18
N VAL A 83 5.85 -9.59 -8.94
CA VAL A 83 4.75 -9.12 -9.78
C VAL A 83 3.55 -8.65 -8.96
N GLY A 84 3.30 -9.30 -7.82
CA GLY A 84 2.22 -8.95 -6.90
C GLY A 84 2.51 -7.75 -6.00
N SER A 85 3.77 -7.32 -5.91
CA SER A 85 4.18 -6.25 -5.00
C SER A 85 3.54 -4.90 -5.37
N THR A 86 3.23 -4.13 -4.33
CA THR A 86 2.76 -2.74 -4.47
C THR A 86 3.82 -1.81 -3.90
N PRO A 87 4.01 -0.62 -4.48
CA PRO A 87 4.99 0.31 -3.97
C PRO A 87 4.49 0.88 -2.65
N TYR A 88 5.37 0.93 -1.66
CA TYR A 88 5.08 1.52 -0.36
C TYR A 88 6.14 2.57 -0.02
N VAL A 89 5.70 3.65 0.63
CA VAL A 89 6.60 4.68 1.15
C VAL A 89 6.64 4.55 2.66
N LEU A 90 7.82 4.32 3.22
CA LEU A 90 8.04 4.27 4.65
C LEU A 90 8.64 5.61 5.12
N VAL A 91 7.90 6.34 5.96
CA VAL A 91 8.36 7.60 6.53
C VAL A 91 8.87 7.36 7.95
N LEU A 92 10.18 7.54 8.15
CA LEU A 92 10.87 7.41 9.43
C LEU A 92 11.44 8.77 9.86
N GLY A 93 11.60 8.96 11.17
CA GLY A 93 12.11 10.21 11.73
C GLY A 93 11.89 10.29 13.24
N GLN A 94 12.73 11.07 13.91
CA GLN A 94 12.68 11.25 15.36
C GLN A 94 11.57 12.23 15.78
N ASP A 95 11.34 13.28 14.98
CA ASP A 95 10.28 14.25 15.23
C ASP A 95 8.95 13.80 14.60
N CYS A 96 7.93 13.65 15.43
CA CYS A 96 6.59 13.30 14.98
C CYS A 96 5.87 14.45 14.29
N ALA A 97 6.08 15.70 14.73
CA ALA A 97 5.45 16.86 14.13
C ALA A 97 5.97 17.07 12.70
N ALA A 98 7.28 16.94 12.50
CA ALA A 98 7.87 16.95 11.16
C ALA A 98 7.34 15.81 10.28
N ARG A 99 7.19 14.59 10.81
CA ARG A 99 6.59 13.46 10.06
C ARG A 99 5.14 13.72 9.67
N TYR A 100 4.34 14.29 10.57
CA TYR A 100 2.93 14.63 10.29
C TYR A 100 2.83 15.72 9.25
N GLN A 101 3.68 16.75 9.33
CA GLN A 101 3.74 17.81 8.33
C GLN A 101 4.13 17.25 6.96
N LEU A 102 5.15 16.40 6.90
CA LEU A 102 5.57 15.74 5.67
C LEU A 102 4.43 14.90 5.08
N LEU A 103 3.76 14.08 5.89
CA LEU A 103 2.63 13.25 5.43
C LEU A 103 1.48 14.11 4.91
N ASN A 104 1.11 15.19 5.60
CA ASN A 104 0.10 16.12 5.11
C ASN A 104 0.51 16.76 3.77
N CYS A 105 1.78 17.12 3.60
CA CYS A 105 2.30 17.64 2.34
C CYS A 105 2.30 16.60 1.20
N LEU A 106 2.61 15.34 1.51
CA LEU A 106 2.63 14.23 0.55
C LEU A 106 1.21 13.85 0.09
N LEU A 107 0.27 13.80 1.03
CA LEU A 107 -1.13 13.48 0.77
C LEU A 107 -1.88 14.67 0.15
N GLY A 108 -1.33 15.88 0.26
CA GLY A 108 -1.98 17.12 -0.19
C GLY A 108 -3.06 17.62 0.78
N GLU A 109 -3.48 16.79 1.74
CA GLU A 109 -4.52 17.08 2.71
C GLU A 109 -3.94 17.14 4.14
N ARG A 110 -4.49 18.03 4.96
CA ARG A 110 -4.15 18.11 6.39
C ARG A 110 -4.94 17.06 7.18
N LEU A 111 -4.58 15.79 7.02
CA LEU A 111 -5.23 14.68 7.74
C LEU A 111 -4.69 14.52 9.16
N LEU A 112 -3.41 14.80 9.38
CA LEU A 112 -2.78 14.69 10.70
C LEU A 112 -2.76 16.03 11.42
N PRO A 113 -2.99 16.05 12.75
CA PRO A 113 -2.98 17.28 13.52
C PRO A 113 -1.58 17.90 13.52
N LEU A 114 -1.50 19.23 13.59
CA LEU A 114 -0.25 20.00 13.64
C LEU A 114 -0.33 21.03 14.76
N GLY A 115 0.83 21.48 15.25
CA GLY A 115 0.90 22.47 16.32
C GLY A 115 0.37 21.91 17.65
N PRO A 116 -0.25 22.74 18.51
CA PRO A 116 -0.72 22.31 19.84
C PRO A 116 -1.70 21.13 19.81
N VAL A 117 -2.46 21.00 18.72
CA VAL A 117 -3.45 19.93 18.52
C VAL A 117 -2.79 18.56 18.30
N ALA A 118 -1.53 18.53 17.86
CA ALA A 118 -0.77 17.30 17.67
C ALA A 118 -0.30 16.67 18.99
N GLY A 119 -0.51 17.35 20.11
CA GLY A 119 0.05 16.99 21.41
C GLY A 119 1.49 17.46 21.58
N GLU A 120 2.08 17.08 22.71
CA GLU A 120 3.44 17.47 23.05
C GLU A 120 4.47 16.85 22.09
N ALA A 121 5.61 17.54 21.96
CA ALA A 121 6.75 16.97 21.25
C ALA A 121 7.19 15.69 21.97
N CYS A 122 7.66 14.71 21.21
CA CYS A 122 8.34 13.58 21.86
C CYS A 122 9.68 14.10 22.37
N ASP A 123 9.85 14.19 23.69
CA ASP A 123 11.13 14.55 24.31
C ASP A 123 12.13 13.40 24.14
N GLY A 124 12.68 13.32 22.93
CA GLY A 124 13.68 12.33 22.52
C GLY A 124 15.04 12.49 23.19
N VAL A 125 15.15 13.30 24.25
CA VAL A 125 16.40 13.57 24.98
C VAL A 125 16.36 13.00 26.42
N GLN A 126 15.17 12.72 26.99
CA GLN A 126 15.04 12.17 28.36
C GLN A 126 14.17 10.91 28.45
N GLY A 127 14.20 10.05 27.42
CA GLY A 127 13.95 8.61 27.61
C GLY A 127 12.49 8.14 27.68
N THR A 128 11.48 8.98 27.41
CA THR A 128 10.12 8.46 27.19
C THR A 128 9.94 8.05 25.73
N ALA A 129 9.68 6.76 25.48
CA ALA A 129 9.37 6.26 24.15
C ALA A 129 8.14 6.99 23.56
N CYS A 130 8.19 7.30 22.26
CA CYS A 130 7.06 7.90 21.57
C CYS A 130 5.83 6.99 21.68
N LYS A 131 4.77 7.47 22.34
CA LYS A 131 3.50 6.74 22.51
C LYS A 131 2.61 6.76 21.26
N ARG A 132 3.04 7.41 20.17
CA ARG A 132 2.24 7.50 18.94
C ARG A 132 2.23 6.16 18.20
N ARG A 133 1.05 5.75 17.74
CA ARG A 133 0.83 4.52 16.97
C ARG A 133 1.49 4.59 15.59
N LYS A 134 1.88 3.43 15.06
CA LYS A 134 2.24 3.29 13.64
C LYS A 134 1.00 3.58 12.79
N LEU A 135 1.14 4.49 11.83
CA LEU A 135 0.07 4.83 10.89
C LEU A 135 0.29 4.12 9.55
N CYS A 136 -0.79 3.63 8.97
CA CYS A 136 -0.80 3.05 7.63
C CYS A 136 -1.88 3.75 6.81
N PHE A 137 -1.46 4.38 5.71
CA PHE A 137 -2.36 5.03 4.77
C PHE A 137 -2.54 4.13 3.56
N THR A 138 -3.80 3.90 3.21
CA THR A 138 -4.19 3.17 1.99
C THR A 138 -5.23 3.99 1.25
N HIS A 139 -5.26 3.88 -0.08
CA HIS A 139 -6.27 4.55 -0.87
C HIS A 139 -7.64 3.87 -0.68
N GLY A 140 -8.66 4.66 -0.36
CA GLY A 140 -10.03 4.19 -0.19
C GLY A 140 -11.04 5.12 -0.87
N ARG A 141 -12.27 4.63 -1.09
CA ARG A 141 -13.37 5.45 -1.62
C ARG A 141 -13.91 6.47 -0.62
N GLN A 142 -13.70 6.19 0.67
CA GLN A 142 -14.15 6.99 1.79
C GLN A 142 -13.02 7.08 2.81
N THR A 143 -12.91 8.22 3.49
CA THR A 143 -12.00 8.39 4.62
C THR A 143 -12.49 7.56 5.80
N ARG A 144 -11.77 6.49 6.12
CA ARG A 144 -12.05 5.59 7.24
C ARG A 144 -10.80 5.44 8.09
N LEU A 145 -10.99 5.43 9.40
CA LEU A 145 -9.96 5.09 10.38
C LEU A 145 -10.30 3.74 11.01
N SER A 146 -9.29 2.92 11.25
CA SER A 146 -9.43 1.62 11.89
C SER A 146 -8.15 1.31 12.66
N LEU A 147 -8.28 0.61 13.79
CA LEU A 147 -7.12 0.03 14.48
C LEU A 147 -6.96 -1.42 14.03
N ALA A 148 -5.71 -1.82 13.76
CA ALA A 148 -5.39 -3.19 13.38
C ALA A 148 -4.24 -3.72 14.23
N LEU A 149 -4.36 -4.97 14.66
CA LEU A 149 -3.25 -5.72 15.24
C LEU A 149 -2.28 -6.18 14.14
N PRO A 150 -1.01 -6.49 14.49
CA PRO A 150 -0.12 -7.22 13.60
C PRO A 150 -0.81 -8.50 13.12
N GLY A 151 -1.04 -8.63 11.81
CA GLY A 151 -1.84 -9.72 11.23
C GLY A 151 -3.21 -9.32 10.65
N GLN A 152 -3.50 -8.02 10.52
CA GLN A 152 -4.70 -7.47 9.82
C GLN A 152 -6.05 -7.73 10.48
N TYR A 153 -6.09 -8.08 11.78
CA TYR A 153 -7.34 -8.12 12.51
C TYR A 153 -7.76 -6.69 12.87
N GLU A 154 -8.88 -6.23 12.30
CA GLU A 154 -9.51 -4.96 12.69
C GLU A 154 -10.02 -5.10 14.14
N LEU A 155 -9.54 -4.23 15.02
CA LEU A 155 -10.06 -4.13 16.37
C LEU A 155 -11.39 -3.38 16.34
N VAL A 156 -12.43 -4.00 16.91
CA VAL A 156 -13.70 -3.33 17.19
C VAL A 156 -13.51 -2.43 18.41
N HIS A 157 -12.79 -1.32 18.20
CA HIS A 157 -12.59 -0.29 19.21
C HIS A 157 -13.39 0.96 18.81
N GLN A 158 -14.04 1.59 19.77
CA GLN A 158 -14.76 2.84 19.53
C GLN A 158 -13.75 3.98 19.43
N LEU A 159 -13.32 4.28 18.20
CA LEU A 159 -12.45 5.42 17.91
C LEU A 159 -13.21 6.73 18.04
N ALA A 160 -12.51 7.76 18.50
CA ALA A 160 -13.06 9.13 18.52
C ALA A 160 -13.47 9.55 17.09
N ALA A 161 -12.75 9.08 16.08
CA ALA A 161 -13.04 9.26 14.66
C ALA A 161 -14.41 8.71 14.22
N HIS A 162 -15.04 7.83 15.00
CA HIS A 162 -16.38 7.29 14.71
C HIS A 162 -17.51 8.05 15.42
N CYS A 163 -17.19 8.89 16.40
CA CYS A 163 -18.18 9.61 17.21
C CYS A 163 -18.68 10.91 16.56
N GLY A 164 -18.13 11.31 15.41
CA GLY A 164 -18.54 12.53 14.72
C GLY A 164 -17.66 12.85 13.52
N ARG A 165 -17.90 14.01 12.91
CA ARG A 165 -17.05 14.54 11.85
C ARG A 165 -15.78 15.13 12.45
N TRP A 166 -14.65 14.84 11.82
CA TRP A 166 -13.34 15.38 12.19
C TRP A 166 -12.65 15.92 10.94
N ASP A 167 -11.91 17.01 11.09
CA ASP A 167 -11.11 17.61 10.01
C ASP A 167 -9.68 17.03 9.98
N THR A 168 -9.15 16.66 11.15
CA THR A 168 -7.88 15.93 11.33
C THR A 168 -8.11 14.74 12.23
N VAL A 169 -7.31 13.67 12.07
CA VAL A 169 -7.39 12.47 12.90
C VAL A 169 -7.30 12.86 14.39
N PRO A 170 -8.25 12.43 15.23
CA PRO A 170 -8.25 12.73 16.66
C PRO A 170 -6.98 12.24 17.36
N ARG A 171 -6.50 13.00 18.34
CA ARG A 171 -5.24 12.71 19.04
C ARG A 171 -5.31 11.39 19.80
N GLU A 172 -6.47 11.11 20.39
CA GLU A 172 -6.76 9.92 21.18
C GLU A 172 -6.58 8.65 20.34
N ASP A 173 -6.92 8.73 19.05
CA ASP A 173 -6.77 7.63 18.10
C ASP A 173 -5.31 7.48 17.61
N LEU A 174 -4.45 8.50 17.81
CA LEU A 174 -3.04 8.48 17.43
C LEU A 174 -2.10 8.01 18.55
N GLU A 175 -2.47 8.15 19.82
CA GLU A 175 -1.62 7.83 21.00
C GLU A 175 -2.08 6.56 21.72
N ILE A 176 -1.13 5.66 22.00
CA ILE A 176 -1.36 4.50 22.88
C ILE A 176 -1.66 5.04 24.28
N GLN A 177 -2.89 4.81 24.74
CA GLN A 177 -3.28 5.09 26.12
C GLN A 177 -2.74 3.95 26.98
N GLU A 178 -1.86 4.28 27.93
CA GLU A 178 -1.49 3.38 29.02
C GLU A 178 -2.59 3.52 30.08
N GLU A 179 -3.20 2.41 30.49
CA GLU A 179 -4.07 2.35 31.68
C GLU A 179 -3.25 2.50 32.97
#